data_AF-A0A9E5MV54-F1
#
_entry.id   AF-A0A9E5MV54-F1
#
_cell.length_a   1.000
_cell.length_b   1.000
_cell.length_c   1.000
_cell.angle_alpha   90.00
_cell.angle_beta   90.00
_cell.angle_gamma   90.00
#
_symmetry.space_group_name_H-M   'P 1'
#
loop_
_entity.id
_entity.type
_entity.pdbx_description
1 polymer ?
#
loop_
_entity_poly.entity_id
_entity_poly.type
_entity_poly.pdbx_seq_one_letter_code
_entity_poly.pdbx_strand_id
1 'polypeptide(L)' 'MSAKYYTQFILTDAQYRGGNEFSGVIELSHPMDSDCDERDIEAVLARNFDLRQNAVKLVSWSRLH' A
#
# COMPACT_ATOMS: atom_id res chain seq x y z
N MET A 1 -3.07 -17.26 -9.34
CA MET A 1 -2.16 -17.47 -8.20
C MET A 1 -2.09 -16.16 -7.45
N SER A 2 -2.26 -16.18 -6.14
CA SER A 2 -2.04 -14.98 -5.34
C SER A 2 -0.57 -14.59 -5.35
N ALA A 3 -0.29 -13.31 -5.25
CA ALA A 3 1.07 -12.78 -5.24
C ALA A 3 1.27 -11.95 -3.96
N LYS A 4 2.41 -12.18 -3.30
CA LYS A 4 2.78 -11.49 -2.07
C LYS A 4 3.69 -10.32 -2.39
N TYR A 5 3.44 -9.19 -1.74
CA TYR A 5 4.23 -7.97 -1.90
C TYR A 5 4.58 -7.44 -0.53
N TYR A 6 5.85 -7.10 -0.33
CA TYR A 6 6.24 -6.23 0.75
C TYR A 6 5.85 -4.81 0.38
N THR A 7 5.19 -4.14 1.32
CA THR A 7 4.80 -2.73 1.19
C THR A 7 5.23 -1.96 2.43
N GLN A 8 5.65 -0.73 2.20
CA GLN A 8 5.88 0.27 3.23
C GLN A 8 5.25 1.57 2.76
N PHE A 9 4.44 2.19 3.61
CA PHE A 9 3.71 3.42 3.27
C PHE A 9 3.49 4.28 4.51
N ILE A 10 3.22 5.55 4.28
CA ILE A 10 2.97 6.55 5.31
C ILE A 10 1.54 7.09 5.14
N LEU A 11 0.77 7.11 6.22
CA LEU A 11 -0.55 7.74 6.29
C LEU A 11 -0.40 9.22 6.63
N THR A 12 -0.74 10.13 5.72
CA THR A 12 -0.57 11.58 5.91
C THR A 12 -1.79 12.25 6.54
N ASP A 13 -2.98 11.66 6.40
CA ASP A 13 -4.25 12.21 6.92
C ASP A 13 -4.77 11.49 8.17
N ALA A 14 -4.08 10.44 8.61
CA ALA A 14 -4.37 9.80 9.89
C ALA A 14 -3.63 10.55 11.00
N GLN A 15 -4.35 11.18 11.93
CA GLN A 15 -3.78 11.52 13.25
C GLN A 15 -3.61 10.24 14.05
N TYR A 16 -2.73 9.35 13.60
CA TYR A 16 -2.46 8.08 14.26
C TYR A 16 -1.43 8.34 15.36
N ARG A 17 -1.90 8.29 16.62
CA ARG A 17 -1.10 8.65 17.81
C ARG A 17 0.15 7.77 18.06
N GLY A 18 0.34 6.72 17.27
CA GLY A 18 1.46 5.75 17.38
C GLY A 18 2.51 5.84 16.28
N GLY A 19 2.41 6.81 15.37
CA GLY A 19 3.23 6.86 14.17
C GLY A 19 2.40 6.58 12.92
N ASN A 20 2.77 7.25 11.83
CA ASN A 20 2.03 7.24 10.58
C ASN A 20 2.65 6.32 9.54
N GLU A 21 3.71 5.59 9.90
CA GLU A 21 4.43 4.70 9.01
C GLU A 21 4.05 3.26 9.27
N PHE A 22 3.75 2.54 8.19
CA PHE A 22 3.32 1.16 8.22
C PHE A 22 4.17 0.35 7.24
N SER A 23 4.57 -0.85 7.65
CA SER A 23 5.25 -1.82 6.81
C SER A 23 4.66 -3.21 7.02
N GLY A 24 4.60 -4.01 5.95
CA GLY A 24 4.01 -5.33 6.02
C GLY A 24 4.02 -6.06 4.69
N VAL A 25 3.41 -7.24 4.70
CA VAL A 25 3.20 -8.05 3.50
C VAL A 25 1.72 -8.04 3.17
N ILE A 26 1.40 -7.70 1.93
CA ILE A 26 0.04 -7.82 1.40
C ILE A 26 -0.01 -8.95 0.37
N GLU A 27 -1.17 -9.59 0.31
CA GLU A 27 -1.44 -10.65 -0.66
C GLU A 27 -2.53 -10.15 -1.61
N LEU A 28 -2.18 -10.08 -2.89
CA LEU A 28 -3.13 -9.72 -3.94
C LEU A 28 -3.70 -10.99 -4.56
N SER A 29 -5.01 -11.01 -4.77
CA SER A 29 -5.73 -12.11 -5.41
C SER A 29 -5.25 -12.35 -6.85
N HIS A 30 -4.85 -11.26 -7.52
CA HIS A 30 -4.22 -11.26 -8.82
C HIS A 30 -2.92 -10.44 -8.74
N PRO A 31 -1.82 -10.91 -9.35
CA PRO A 31 -0.61 -10.11 -9.43
C PRO A 31 -0.92 -8.78 -10.12
N MET A 32 -0.40 -7.69 -9.57
CA MET A 32 -0.38 -6.41 -10.29
C MET A 32 0.56 -6.55 -11.49
N ASP A 33 0.10 -6.09 -12.65
CA ASP A 33 0.93 -6.00 -13.86
C ASP A 33 2.13 -5.08 -13.60
N SER A 34 3.20 -5.28 -14.35
CA SER A 34 4.44 -4.50 -14.21
C SER A 34 4.25 -3.00 -14.49
N ASP A 35 3.14 -2.63 -15.15
CA ASP A 35 2.75 -1.24 -15.43
C ASP A 35 1.83 -0.63 -14.37
N CYS A 36 1.61 -1.32 -13.24
CA CYS A 36 0.76 -0.77 -12.19
C CYS A 36 1.46 0.42 -11.52
N ASP A 37 0.88 1.61 -11.70
CA ASP A 37 1.43 2.85 -11.16
C ASP A 37 1.36 2.84 -9.63
N GLU A 38 2.34 3.47 -8.98
CA GLU A 38 2.38 3.66 -7.52
C GLU A 38 1.05 4.24 -6.98
N ARG A 39 0.37 5.05 -7.79
CA ARG A 39 -0.94 5.65 -7.46
C ARG A 39 -2.05 4.61 -7.30
N ASP A 40 -2.03 3.55 -8.08
CA ASP A 40 -3.02 2.46 -7.98
C ASP A 40 -2.80 1.68 -6.68
N ILE A 41 -1.54 1.45 -6.33
CA ILE A 41 -1.16 0.83 -5.05
C ILE A 41 -1.62 1.71 -3.88
N GLU A 42 -1.33 3.01 -3.93
CA GLU A 42 -1.81 3.98 -2.93
C GLU A 42 -3.33 4.00 -2.82
N ALA A 43 -4.07 3.91 -3.93
CA ALA A 43 -5.53 3.85 -3.93
C ALA A 43 -6.05 2.57 -3.26
N VAL A 44 -5.43 1.43 -3.57
CA VAL A 44 -5.79 0.14 -2.95
C VAL A 44 -5.49 0.16 -1.46
N LEU A 45 -4.32 0.66 -1.05
CA LEU A 45 -3.97 0.81 0.35
C LEU A 45 -4.95 1.76 1.05
N ALA A 46 -5.19 2.94 0.50
CA ALA A 46 -6.12 3.91 1.07
C ALA A 46 -7.52 3.33 1.28
N ARG A 47 -8.06 2.59 0.29
CA ARG A 47 -9.36 1.91 0.42
C ARG A 47 -9.38 0.86 1.52
N ASN A 48 -8.28 0.14 1.76
CA ASN A 48 -8.20 -0.84 2.85
C ASN A 48 -8.18 -0.18 4.24
N PHE A 49 -7.67 1.06 4.34
CA PHE A 49 -7.64 1.83 5.58
C PHE A 49 -8.83 2.79 5.75
N ASP A 50 -9.82 2.77 4.84
CA ASP A 50 -10.94 3.72 4.77
C ASP A 50 -10.48 5.19 4.72
N LEU A 51 -9.40 5.43 3.96
CA LEU A 51 -8.78 6.74 3.77
C LEU A 51 -8.90 7.20 2.32
N ARG A 52 -8.66 8.50 2.10
CA ARG A 52 -8.54 9.07 0.75
C ARG A 52 -7.22 8.63 0.12
N GLN A 53 -7.18 8.47 -1.20
CA GLN A 53 -5.96 8.07 -1.92
C GLN A 53 -4.76 8.99 -1.61
N ASN A 54 -4.99 10.29 -1.52
CA ASN A 54 -3.96 11.28 -1.18
C ASN A 54 -3.51 11.26 0.30
N ALA A 55 -4.17 10.45 1.14
CA ALA A 55 -3.81 10.23 2.52
C ALA A 55 -2.78 9.11 2.70
N VAL A 56 -2.38 8.43 1.62
CA VAL A 56 -1.37 7.37 1.63
C VAL A 56 -0.23 7.78 0.73
N LYS A 57 1.00 7.64 1.22
CA LYS A 57 2.22 7.81 0.44
C LYS A 57 2.99 6.51 0.43
N LEU A 58 3.16 5.90 -0.74
CA LEU A 58 3.99 4.72 -0.89
C LEU A 58 5.47 5.06 -0.68
N VAL A 59 6.17 4.24 0.09
CA VAL A 59 7.61 4.38 0.36
C VAL A 59 8.39 3.24 -0.28
N SER A 60 7.87 2.01 -0.19
CA SER A 60 8.48 0.85 -0.79
C SER A 60 7.43 -0.15 -1.26
N TRP A 61 7.70 -0.76 -2.41
CA TRP A 61 6.90 -1.83 -2.99
C TRP A 61 7.82 -2.84 -3.66
N SER A 62 7.75 -4.09 -3.19
CA SER A 62 8.59 -5.16 -3.71
C SER A 62 7.80 -6.46 -3.76
N ARG A 63 7.83 -7.14 -4.91
CA ARG A 63 7.27 -8.48 -5.01
C ARG A 63 8.11 -9.46 -4.19
N LEU A 64 7.44 -10.27 -3.38
CA LEU A 64 8.06 -11.38 -2.67
C LEU A 64 7.96 -12.64 -3.53
N HIS A 65 9.11 -13.29 -3.74
CA HIS A 65 9.25 -14.51 -4.53
C HIS A 65 8.97 -15.78 -3.72
#